data_AF-A0A0F6A8N7-F1
#
_entry.id   AF-A0A0F6A8N7-F1
#
_cell.length_a   1.000
_cell.length_b   1.000
_cell.length_c   1.000
_cell.angle_alpha   90.00
_cell.angle_beta   90.00
_cell.angle_gamma   90.00
#
_symmetry.space_group_name_H-M   'P 1'
#
loop_
_entity.id
_entity.type
_entity.pdbx_description
1 polymer ?
#
loop_
_entity_poly.entity_id
_entity_poly.type
_entity_poly.pdbx_seq_one_letter_code
_entity_poly.pdbx_strand_id
1 'polypeptide(L)'
;MTPSNNFMSKLTSLVEAKLFQNFLIAVILFNAVTLGLETTQFGKDNASLLHKIDTVILLIFTTELLLKLIVYRLKFFKSGWNCFDFIIVAISWIPAGGALSVLRAFRILRVLRLFSIVPQMRRVIGALGHSLPGMASVIGVLGIVFYVSAVLTTKLFGQHPDPNMQEWFGSLGASAYTLFQVMTLESWSMGIVRPTMELFPESWLFFVPFIIITSFAVLNLFIGIIVDAMQVMHEEEVKTEKLSATKEDIVRLEAKLDELLKQSKND
;
A
#
# COMPACT_ATOMS: atom_id res chain seq x y z
N MET A 1 -7.86 -32.67 29.80
CA MET A 1 -7.19 -32.90 28.50
C MET A 1 -8.27 -32.98 27.43
N THR A 2 -8.49 -31.91 26.68
CA THR A 2 -9.62 -31.81 25.73
C THR A 2 -9.20 -32.20 24.30
N PRO A 3 -10.02 -32.98 23.58
CA PRO A 3 -9.75 -33.45 22.21
C PRO A 3 -9.82 -32.35 21.12
N SER A 4 -9.94 -31.07 21.48
CA SER A 4 -10.05 -29.96 20.51
C SER A 4 -8.73 -29.61 19.80
N ASN A 5 -7.59 -30.15 20.24
CA ASN A 5 -6.29 -29.75 19.70
C ASN A 5 -5.94 -30.39 18.34
N ASN A 6 -6.49 -31.56 17.99
CA ASN A 6 -6.07 -32.26 16.77
C ASN A 6 -6.76 -31.75 15.49
N PHE A 7 -8.02 -31.32 15.57
CA PHE A 7 -8.71 -30.77 14.40
C PHE A 7 -8.24 -29.35 14.10
N MET A 8 -8.11 -28.52 15.14
CA MET A 8 -7.59 -27.15 15.00
C MET A 8 -6.13 -27.14 14.53
N SER A 9 -5.27 -28.03 15.03
CA SER A 9 -3.89 -28.11 14.55
C SER A 9 -3.79 -28.52 13.08
N LYS A 10 -4.61 -29.48 12.64
CA LYS A 10 -4.71 -29.87 11.22
C LYS A 10 -5.18 -28.71 10.35
N LEU A 11 -6.21 -27.98 10.77
CA LEU A 11 -6.66 -26.79 10.05
C LEU A 11 -5.59 -25.70 9.96
N THR A 12 -4.87 -25.43 11.05
CA THR A 12 -3.75 -24.49 11.04
C THR A 12 -2.67 -24.94 10.05
N SER A 13 -2.29 -26.21 10.08
CA SER A 13 -1.28 -26.76 9.17
C SER A 13 -1.71 -26.70 7.70
N LEU A 14 -3.01 -26.83 7.41
CA LEU A 14 -3.57 -26.72 6.07
C LEU A 14 -3.51 -25.26 5.57
N VAL A 15 -3.95 -24.31 6.39
CA VAL A 15 -3.97 -22.87 6.05
C VAL A 15 -2.56 -22.32 5.87
N GLU A 16 -1.60 -22.82 6.64
CA GLU A 16 -0.18 -22.41 6.58
C GLU A 16 0.63 -23.23 5.57
N ALA A 17 0.05 -24.25 4.95
CA ALA A 17 0.74 -25.09 3.98
C ALA A 17 1.19 -24.28 2.76
N LYS A 18 2.46 -24.44 2.37
CA LYS A 18 3.03 -23.75 1.21
C LYS A 18 2.28 -24.10 -0.09
N LEU A 19 1.84 -25.34 -0.24
CA LEU A 19 1.03 -25.78 -1.38
C LEU A 19 -0.31 -25.05 -1.44
N PHE A 20 -0.97 -24.86 -0.30
CA PHE A 20 -2.23 -24.12 -0.22
C PHE A 20 -2.03 -22.64 -0.60
N GLN A 21 -0.96 -22.00 -0.10
CA GLN A 21 -0.61 -20.64 -0.49
C GLN A 21 -0.31 -20.52 -2.00
N ASN A 22 0.47 -21.44 -2.55
CA ASN A 22 0.81 -21.43 -3.98
C ASN A 22 -0.44 -21.65 -4.85
N PHE A 23 -1.37 -22.51 -4.42
CA PHE A 23 -2.66 -22.70 -5.07
C PHE A 23 -3.47 -21.39 -5.08
N LEU A 24 -3.58 -20.68 -3.95
CA LEU A 24 -4.28 -19.40 -3.89
C LEU A 24 -3.64 -18.35 -4.82
N ILE A 25 -2.31 -18.29 -4.87
CA ILE A 25 -1.59 -17.41 -5.81
C ILE A 25 -1.96 -17.74 -7.25
N ALA A 26 -1.95 -19.03 -7.63
CA ALA A 26 -2.34 -19.46 -8.97
C ALA A 26 -3.78 -19.07 -9.30
N VAL A 27 -4.71 -19.21 -8.35
CA VAL A 27 -6.11 -18.79 -8.50
C VAL A 27 -6.23 -17.27 -8.69
N ILE A 28 -5.45 -16.46 -7.96
CA ILE A 28 -5.41 -15.00 -8.13
C ILE A 28 -4.90 -14.63 -9.52
N LEU A 29 -3.79 -15.22 -9.96
CA LEU A 29 -3.22 -14.95 -11.28
C LEU A 29 -4.19 -15.35 -12.39
N PHE A 30 -4.86 -16.50 -12.25
CA PHE A 30 -5.91 -16.92 -13.17
C PHE A 30 -7.08 -15.92 -13.18
N ASN A 31 -7.53 -15.44 -12.02
CA ASN A 31 -8.59 -14.43 -11.93
C ASN A 31 -8.20 -13.10 -12.62
N ALA A 32 -6.95 -12.68 -12.48
CA ALA A 32 -6.43 -11.49 -13.14
C ALA A 32 -6.49 -11.63 -14.67
N VAL A 33 -6.15 -12.81 -15.21
CA VAL A 33 -6.31 -13.09 -16.65
C VAL A 33 -7.78 -13.04 -17.06
N THR A 34 -8.69 -13.65 -16.29
CA THR A 34 -10.12 -13.63 -16.62
C THR A 34 -10.71 -12.22 -16.60
N LEU A 35 -10.28 -11.37 -15.67
CA LEU A 35 -10.67 -9.94 -15.63
C LEU A 35 -10.17 -9.19 -16.88
N GLY A 36 -8.95 -9.47 -17.33
CA GLY A 36 -8.43 -8.92 -18.59
C GLY A 36 -9.26 -9.36 -19.79
N LEU A 37 -9.64 -10.64 -19.85
CA LEU A 37 -10.48 -11.19 -20.93
C LEU A 37 -11.87 -10.55 -20.97
N GLU A 38 -12.48 -10.21 -19.83
CA GLU A 38 -13.78 -9.49 -19.77
C GLU A 38 -13.76 -8.15 -20.52
N THR A 39 -12.59 -7.52 -20.68
CA THR A 39 -12.47 -6.26 -21.44
C THR A 39 -12.50 -6.44 -22.95
N THR A 40 -12.30 -7.67 -23.44
CA THR A 40 -12.22 -8.00 -24.86
C THR A 40 -13.57 -8.42 -25.43
N GLN A 41 -13.69 -8.47 -26.76
CA GLN A 41 -14.89 -8.98 -27.42
C GLN A 41 -15.18 -10.45 -27.04
N PHE A 42 -14.14 -11.28 -26.94
CA PHE A 42 -14.26 -12.66 -26.47
C PHE A 42 -14.91 -12.74 -25.07
N GLY A 43 -14.56 -11.81 -24.18
CA GLY A 43 -15.13 -11.75 -22.84
C GLY A 43 -16.61 -11.39 -22.84
N LYS A 44 -17.03 -10.48 -23.73
CA LYS A 44 -18.45 -10.14 -23.91
C LYS A 44 -19.24 -11.34 -24.42
N ASP A 45 -18.68 -12.08 -25.38
CA ASP A 45 -19.33 -13.25 -25.97
C ASP A 45 -19.42 -14.42 -24.97
N ASN A 46 -18.47 -14.53 -24.04
CA ASN A 46 -18.38 -15.58 -23.02
C ASN A 46 -18.70 -15.09 -21.60
N ALA A 47 -19.45 -13.99 -21.45
CA ALA A 47 -19.69 -13.34 -20.16
C ALA A 47 -20.29 -14.28 -19.11
N SER A 48 -21.20 -15.17 -19.52
CA SER A 48 -21.82 -16.14 -18.60
C SER A 48 -20.82 -17.15 -18.01
N LEU A 49 -19.83 -17.58 -18.80
CA LEU A 49 -18.77 -18.47 -18.36
C LEU A 49 -17.80 -17.74 -17.43
N LEU A 50 -17.37 -16.53 -17.79
CA LEU A 50 -16.48 -15.72 -16.96
C LEU A 50 -17.12 -15.36 -15.61
N HIS A 51 -18.41 -15.03 -15.58
CA HIS A 51 -19.14 -14.81 -14.33
C HIS A 51 -19.22 -16.06 -13.44
N LYS A 52 -19.39 -17.26 -14.02
CA LYS A 52 -19.35 -18.51 -13.25
C LYS A 52 -17.97 -18.75 -12.66
N ILE A 53 -16.92 -18.57 -13.46
CA ILE A 53 -15.53 -18.68 -13.01
C ILE A 53 -15.27 -17.69 -11.86
N ASP A 54 -15.69 -16.44 -12.02
CA ASP A 54 -15.53 -15.41 -11.01
C ASP A 54 -16.24 -15.74 -9.69
N THR A 55 -17.44 -16.31 -9.78
CA THR A 55 -18.20 -16.77 -8.61
C THR A 55 -17.50 -17.93 -7.90
N VAL A 56 -16.96 -18.89 -8.65
CA VAL A 56 -16.19 -20.01 -8.07
C VAL A 56 -14.94 -19.50 -7.37
N ILE A 57 -14.22 -18.56 -7.98
CA ILE A 57 -13.03 -17.94 -7.40
C ILE A 57 -13.37 -17.19 -6.11
N LEU A 58 -14.46 -16.40 -6.11
CA LEU A 58 -14.96 -15.72 -4.92
C LEU A 58 -15.31 -16.71 -3.80
N LEU A 59 -15.93 -17.85 -4.13
CA LEU A 59 -16.24 -18.90 -3.15
C LEU A 59 -14.97 -19.50 -2.54
N ILE A 60 -13.96 -19.84 -3.35
CA ILE A 60 -12.66 -20.35 -2.87
C ILE A 60 -12.06 -19.37 -1.84
N PHE A 61 -12.05 -18.09 -2.20
CA PHE A 61 -11.53 -17.02 -1.36
C PHE A 61 -12.35 -16.77 -0.09
N THR A 62 -13.66 -16.92 -0.16
CA THR A 62 -14.54 -16.81 1.00
C THR A 62 -14.30 -17.97 1.96
N THR A 63 -14.17 -19.20 1.43
CA THR A 63 -13.85 -20.38 2.23
C THR A 63 -12.49 -20.23 2.91
N GLU A 64 -11.47 -19.78 2.20
CA GLU A 64 -10.14 -19.52 2.76
C GLU A 64 -10.17 -18.51 3.91
N LEU A 65 -10.90 -17.41 3.73
CA LEU A 65 -11.09 -16.39 4.75
C LEU A 65 -11.81 -16.92 6.00
N LEU A 66 -12.86 -17.73 5.80
CA LEU A 66 -13.60 -18.38 6.89
C LEU A 66 -12.70 -19.35 7.65
N LEU A 67 -11.87 -20.14 6.97
CA LEU A 67 -10.89 -21.03 7.60
C LEU A 67 -9.90 -20.23 8.46
N LYS A 68 -9.34 -19.14 7.94
CA LYS A 68 -8.48 -18.23 8.71
C LYS A 68 -9.19 -17.64 9.92
N LEU A 69 -10.45 -17.24 9.78
CA LEU A 69 -11.24 -16.69 10.88
C LEU A 69 -11.49 -17.73 11.98
N ILE A 70 -11.78 -18.99 11.62
CA ILE A 70 -11.97 -20.09 12.57
C ILE A 70 -10.65 -20.41 13.31
N VAL A 71 -9.53 -20.48 12.58
CA VAL A 71 -8.21 -20.80 13.12
C VAL A 71 -7.69 -19.68 14.03
N TYR A 72 -7.68 -18.44 13.55
CA TYR A 72 -7.07 -17.32 14.27
C TYR A 72 -8.04 -16.62 15.24
N ARG A 73 -9.36 -16.80 15.09
CA ARG A 73 -10.41 -16.20 15.94
C ARG A 73 -10.22 -14.69 16.06
N LEU A 74 -10.18 -14.14 17.27
CA LEU A 74 -9.93 -12.70 17.51
C LEU A 74 -8.52 -12.23 17.11
N LYS A 75 -7.53 -13.14 17.00
CA LYS A 75 -6.20 -12.78 16.48
C LYS A 75 -6.23 -12.46 14.99
N PHE A 76 -7.28 -12.90 14.27
CA PHE A 76 -7.49 -12.57 12.86
C PHE A 76 -7.43 -11.06 12.63
N PHE A 77 -8.19 -10.29 13.43
CA PHE A 77 -8.31 -8.84 13.30
C PHE A 77 -7.08 -8.05 13.76
N LYS A 78 -6.09 -8.71 14.38
CA LYS A 78 -4.81 -8.07 14.72
C LYS A 78 -3.84 -8.00 13.53
N SER A 79 -4.11 -8.76 12.46
CA SER A 79 -3.29 -8.73 11.25
C SER A 79 -3.92 -7.82 10.20
N GLY A 80 -3.22 -6.74 9.84
CA GLY A 80 -3.67 -5.80 8.79
C GLY A 80 -3.94 -6.50 7.45
N TRP A 81 -3.18 -7.54 7.11
CA TRP A 81 -3.37 -8.32 5.88
C TRP A 81 -4.65 -9.16 5.89
N ASN A 82 -5.01 -9.72 7.05
CA ASN A 82 -6.27 -10.46 7.19
C ASN A 82 -7.47 -9.52 7.13
N CYS A 83 -7.38 -8.34 7.76
CA CYS A 83 -8.41 -7.30 7.65
C CYS A 83 -8.56 -6.81 6.21
N PHE A 84 -7.45 -6.62 5.49
CA PHE A 84 -7.45 -6.27 4.08
C PHE A 84 -8.17 -7.33 3.22
N ASP A 85 -7.80 -8.61 3.37
CA ASP A 85 -8.47 -9.72 2.68
C ASP A 85 -9.97 -9.77 3.00
N PHE A 86 -10.34 -9.52 4.26
CA PHE A 86 -11.73 -9.49 4.70
C PHE A 86 -12.52 -8.38 3.98
N ILE A 87 -11.98 -7.16 3.92
CA ILE A 87 -12.63 -6.03 3.24
C ILE A 87 -12.82 -6.34 1.75
N ILE A 88 -11.80 -6.88 1.09
CA ILE A 88 -11.86 -7.21 -0.34
C ILE A 88 -12.93 -8.27 -0.63
N VAL A 89 -13.00 -9.34 0.18
CA VAL A 89 -14.04 -10.37 0.02
C VAL A 89 -15.42 -9.79 0.33
N ALA A 90 -15.56 -8.97 1.36
CA ALA A 90 -16.83 -8.33 1.71
C ALA A 90 -17.37 -7.44 0.58
N ILE A 91 -16.52 -6.58 0.00
CA ILE A 91 -16.88 -5.73 -1.15
C ILE A 91 -17.29 -6.59 -2.36
N SER A 92 -16.63 -7.73 -2.56
CA SER A 92 -16.90 -8.63 -3.69
C SER A 92 -18.29 -9.29 -3.63
N TRP A 93 -18.86 -9.45 -2.43
CA TRP A 93 -20.22 -9.97 -2.23
C TRP A 93 -21.33 -8.93 -2.41
N ILE A 94 -21.00 -7.63 -2.48
CA ILE A 94 -22.01 -6.58 -2.61
C ILE A 94 -22.76 -6.75 -3.95
N PRO A 95 -24.11 -6.91 -3.91
CA PRO A 95 -24.91 -7.16 -5.10
C PRO A 95 -24.94 -5.94 -6.04
N ALA A 96 -25.13 -6.22 -7.32
CA ALA A 96 -24.86 -5.28 -8.41
C ALA A 96 -25.92 -4.18 -8.64
N GLY A 97 -26.85 -3.96 -7.69
CA GLY A 97 -28.00 -3.06 -7.85
C GLY A 97 -27.88 -1.73 -7.10
N GLY A 98 -28.43 -0.67 -7.70
CA GLY A 98 -28.65 0.63 -7.04
C GLY A 98 -27.45 1.60 -7.07
N ALA A 99 -27.47 2.57 -6.15
CA ALA A 99 -26.50 3.68 -6.05
C ALA A 99 -25.04 3.25 -5.81
N LEU A 100 -24.81 1.96 -5.50
CA LEU A 100 -23.50 1.39 -5.24
C LEU A 100 -22.90 0.67 -6.47
N SER A 101 -23.36 1.00 -7.68
CA SER A 101 -22.85 0.41 -8.93
C SER A 101 -21.34 0.60 -9.11
N VAL A 102 -20.77 1.69 -8.59
CA VAL A 102 -19.32 1.94 -8.57
C VAL A 102 -18.55 0.88 -7.78
N LEU A 103 -19.16 0.30 -6.72
CA LEU A 103 -18.52 -0.77 -5.94
C LEU A 103 -18.27 -2.04 -6.76
N ARG A 104 -18.92 -2.17 -7.92
CA ARG A 104 -18.64 -3.22 -8.90
C ARG A 104 -17.22 -3.13 -9.44
N ALA A 105 -16.73 -1.92 -9.73
CA ALA A 105 -15.37 -1.73 -10.24
C ALA A 105 -14.32 -2.14 -9.21
N PHE A 106 -14.63 -1.99 -7.91
CA PHE A 106 -13.74 -2.43 -6.83
C PHE A 106 -13.55 -3.95 -6.75
N ARG A 107 -14.35 -4.75 -7.46
CA ARG A 107 -14.07 -6.19 -7.58
C ARG A 107 -12.72 -6.46 -8.26
N ILE A 108 -12.22 -5.54 -9.09
CA ILE A 108 -10.87 -5.62 -9.66
C ILE A 108 -9.80 -5.57 -8.55
N LEU A 109 -10.09 -4.90 -7.42
CA LEU A 109 -9.17 -4.84 -6.28
C LEU A 109 -8.89 -6.21 -5.67
N ARG A 110 -9.68 -7.26 -5.97
CA ARG A 110 -9.37 -8.61 -5.50
C ARG A 110 -8.04 -9.15 -6.01
N VAL A 111 -7.52 -8.63 -7.12
CA VAL A 111 -6.16 -8.93 -7.61
C VAL A 111 -5.11 -8.41 -6.63
N LEU A 112 -5.39 -7.33 -5.88
CA LEU A 112 -4.49 -6.78 -4.87
C LEU A 112 -4.27 -7.72 -3.68
N ARG A 113 -5.07 -8.79 -3.53
CA ARG A 113 -4.79 -9.88 -2.58
C ARG A 113 -3.46 -10.57 -2.85
N LEU A 114 -2.89 -10.42 -4.05
CA LEU A 114 -1.52 -10.84 -4.30
C LEU A 114 -0.54 -10.19 -3.31
N PHE A 115 -0.78 -8.93 -2.91
CA PHE A 115 0.02 -8.23 -1.92
C PHE A 115 -0.09 -8.86 -0.53
N SER A 116 -1.29 -9.32 -0.17
CA SER A 116 -1.52 -9.98 1.10
C SER A 116 -1.07 -11.43 1.09
N ILE A 117 -0.82 -12.11 -0.02
CA ILE A 117 -0.41 -13.53 -0.01
C ILE A 117 1.08 -13.71 -0.29
N VAL A 118 1.67 -12.85 -1.12
CA VAL A 118 3.09 -12.94 -1.50
C VAL A 118 3.96 -12.28 -0.41
N PRO A 119 4.80 -13.04 0.32
CA PRO A 119 5.57 -12.47 1.44
C PRO A 119 6.57 -11.38 1.03
N GLN A 120 7.06 -11.43 -0.21
CA GLN A 120 7.95 -10.39 -0.75
C GLN A 120 7.19 -9.06 -0.91
N MET A 121 5.96 -9.09 -1.44
CA MET A 121 5.12 -7.90 -1.59
C MET A 121 4.75 -7.32 -0.22
N ARG A 122 4.41 -8.18 0.75
CA ARG A 122 4.20 -7.74 2.14
C ARG A 122 5.41 -7.02 2.72
N ARG A 123 6.62 -7.52 2.46
CA ARG A 123 7.87 -6.89 2.91
C ARG A 123 8.09 -5.54 2.27
N VAL A 124 7.92 -5.42 0.95
CA VAL A 124 8.06 -4.13 0.24
C VAL A 124 7.06 -3.09 0.76
N ILE A 125 5.78 -3.46 0.87
CA ILE A 125 4.73 -2.55 1.37
C ILE A 125 4.96 -2.23 2.85
N GLY A 126 5.39 -3.20 3.65
CA GLY A 126 5.74 -3.00 5.06
C GLY A 126 6.91 -2.03 5.22
N ALA A 127 7.97 -2.15 4.42
CA ALA A 127 9.10 -1.24 4.42
C ALA A 127 8.68 0.19 4.08
N LEU A 128 7.88 0.36 3.01
CA LEU A 128 7.30 1.67 2.67
C LEU A 128 6.45 2.24 3.81
N GLY A 129 5.66 1.39 4.47
CA GLY A 129 4.83 1.77 5.61
C GLY A 129 5.64 2.18 6.85
N HIS A 130 6.80 1.57 7.09
CA HIS A 130 7.68 1.90 8.22
C HIS A 130 8.39 3.25 8.05
N SER A 131 8.64 3.69 6.82
CA SER A 131 9.23 5.01 6.56
C SER A 131 8.21 6.16 6.62
N LEU A 132 6.91 5.88 6.51
CA LEU A 132 5.86 6.92 6.57
C LEU A 132 5.81 7.68 7.91
N PRO A 133 5.85 7.03 9.10
CA PRO A 133 5.85 7.72 10.40
C PRO A 133 6.97 8.76 10.55
N GLY A 134 8.19 8.45 10.08
CA GLY A 134 9.34 9.36 10.15
C GLY A 134 9.11 10.67 9.38
N MET A 135 8.18 10.66 8.43
CA MET A 135 7.86 11.79 7.56
C MET A 135 6.46 12.34 7.76
N ALA A 136 5.70 11.81 8.72
CA ALA A 136 4.32 12.24 8.97
C ALA A 136 4.24 13.76 9.24
N SER A 137 5.27 14.34 9.84
CA SER A 137 5.42 15.78 10.03
C SER A 137 5.48 16.55 8.71
N VAL A 138 6.31 16.12 7.75
CA VAL A 138 6.45 16.75 6.43
C VAL A 138 5.17 16.59 5.62
N ILE A 139 4.57 15.40 5.62
CA ILE A 139 3.27 15.14 4.96
C ILE A 139 2.18 16.02 5.56
N GLY A 140 2.17 16.19 6.89
CA GLY A 140 1.22 17.06 7.59
C GLY A 140 1.38 18.53 7.21
N VAL A 141 2.62 19.04 7.21
CA VAL A 141 2.91 20.42 6.80
C VAL A 141 2.53 20.65 5.34
N LEU A 142 2.89 19.73 4.44
CA LEU A 142 2.52 19.80 3.02
C LEU A 142 1.00 19.78 2.86
N GLY A 143 0.29 18.92 3.61
CA GLY A 143 -1.18 18.87 3.59
C GLY A 143 -1.84 20.17 4.05
N ILE A 144 -1.29 20.82 5.08
CA ILE A 144 -1.77 22.15 5.54
C ILE A 144 -1.56 23.20 4.46
N VAL A 145 -0.34 23.30 3.91
CA VAL A 145 -0.02 24.24 2.82
C VAL A 145 -0.98 24.02 1.65
N PHE A 146 -1.18 22.76 1.25
CA PHE A 146 -2.04 22.38 0.15
C PHE A 146 -3.51 22.77 0.39
N TYR A 147 -4.03 22.50 1.59
CA TYR A 147 -5.40 22.86 1.96
C TYR A 147 -5.62 24.37 1.98
N VAL A 148 -4.72 25.13 2.62
CA VAL A 148 -4.78 26.59 2.67
C VAL A 148 -4.73 27.19 1.26
N SER A 149 -3.83 26.69 0.41
CA SER A 149 -3.72 27.10 -0.99
C SER A 149 -4.99 26.79 -1.79
N ALA A 150 -5.62 25.64 -1.57
CA ALA A 150 -6.87 25.27 -2.23
C ALA A 150 -8.03 26.19 -1.82
N VAL A 151 -8.13 26.53 -0.53
CA VAL A 151 -9.11 27.52 -0.04
C VAL A 151 -8.84 28.89 -0.65
N LEU A 152 -7.57 29.32 -0.68
CA LEU A 152 -7.18 30.64 -1.17
C LEU A 152 -7.49 30.81 -2.66
N THR A 153 -7.09 29.87 -3.50
CA THR A 153 -7.38 29.91 -4.96
C THR A 153 -8.87 29.85 -5.25
N THR A 154 -9.64 29.06 -4.50
CA THR A 154 -11.11 29.03 -4.61
C THR A 154 -11.71 30.41 -4.34
N LYS A 155 -11.20 31.14 -3.34
CA LYS A 155 -11.69 32.46 -2.97
C LYS A 155 -11.21 33.57 -3.91
N LEU A 156 -9.97 33.49 -4.39
CA LEU A 156 -9.37 34.52 -5.25
C LEU A 156 -9.82 34.41 -6.71
N PHE A 157 -9.86 33.19 -7.25
CA PHE A 157 -10.07 32.98 -8.69
C PHE A 157 -11.42 32.33 -8.99
N GLY A 158 -11.89 31.43 -8.14
CA GLY A 158 -13.11 30.63 -8.39
C GLY A 158 -14.42 31.40 -8.47
N GLN A 159 -14.46 32.65 -8.01
CA GLN A 159 -15.66 33.52 -8.11
C GLN A 159 -15.74 34.27 -9.44
N HIS A 160 -14.69 34.21 -10.27
CA HIS A 160 -14.69 34.89 -11.56
C HIS A 160 -15.66 34.20 -12.53
N PRO A 161 -16.41 34.95 -13.38
CA PRO A 161 -17.33 34.36 -14.35
C PRO A 161 -16.68 33.56 -15.49
N ASP A 162 -15.35 33.60 -15.59
CA ASP A 162 -14.61 32.92 -16.65
C ASP A 162 -14.76 31.38 -16.52
N PRO A 163 -15.11 30.66 -17.60
CA PRO A 163 -15.32 29.21 -17.55
C PRO A 163 -14.11 28.43 -17.02
N ASN A 164 -12.90 28.84 -17.38
CA ASN A 164 -11.69 28.15 -16.92
C ASN A 164 -11.47 28.37 -15.42
N MET A 165 -11.73 29.58 -14.92
CA MET A 165 -11.62 29.87 -13.48
C MET A 165 -12.63 29.06 -12.65
N GLN A 166 -13.84 28.85 -13.18
CA GLN A 166 -14.85 28.01 -12.51
C GLN A 166 -14.49 26.52 -12.57
N GLU A 167 -13.95 26.05 -13.69
CA GLU A 167 -13.50 24.66 -13.84
C GLU A 167 -12.33 24.36 -12.90
N TRP A 168 -11.34 25.24 -12.83
CA TRP A 168 -10.11 25.00 -12.07
C TRP A 168 -10.22 25.36 -10.60
N PHE A 169 -10.98 26.40 -10.26
CA PHE A 169 -11.02 26.97 -8.91
C PHE A 169 -12.44 27.17 -8.35
N GLY A 170 -13.50 26.82 -9.08
CA GLY A 170 -14.89 27.09 -8.66
C GLY A 170 -15.36 26.34 -7.41
N SER A 171 -14.63 25.30 -6.99
CA SER A 171 -14.86 24.58 -5.74
C SER A 171 -13.55 24.21 -5.05
N LEU A 172 -13.61 23.90 -3.76
CA LEU A 172 -12.43 23.46 -3.01
C LEU A 172 -11.78 22.21 -3.63
N GLY A 173 -12.59 21.27 -4.14
CA GLY A 173 -12.10 20.06 -4.79
C GLY A 173 -11.45 20.33 -6.14
N ALA A 174 -12.04 21.22 -6.94
CA ALA A 174 -11.44 21.67 -8.20
C ALA A 174 -10.10 22.34 -7.96
N SER A 175 -10.04 23.29 -7.03
CA SER A 175 -8.80 23.98 -6.64
C SER A 175 -7.74 23.00 -6.15
N ALA A 176 -8.12 22.03 -5.31
CA ALA A 176 -7.20 21.00 -4.83
C ALA A 176 -6.64 20.14 -5.98
N TYR A 177 -7.48 19.75 -6.96
CA TYR A 177 -7.03 19.00 -8.13
C TYR A 177 -6.10 19.83 -9.04
N THR A 178 -6.47 21.08 -9.32
CA THR A 178 -5.63 22.00 -10.11
C THR A 178 -4.28 22.25 -9.44
N LEU A 179 -4.26 22.46 -8.13
CA LEU A 179 -3.02 22.63 -7.38
C LEU A 179 -2.18 21.34 -7.32
N PHE A 180 -2.83 20.17 -7.40
CA PHE A 180 -2.11 18.89 -7.52
C PHE A 180 -1.41 18.82 -8.88
N GLN A 181 -2.11 19.16 -9.97
CA GLN A 181 -1.52 19.27 -11.31
C GLN A 181 -0.35 20.26 -11.32
N VAL A 182 -0.52 21.46 -10.76
CA VAL A 182 0.54 22.46 -10.63
C VAL A 182 1.74 21.94 -9.81
N MET A 183 1.50 21.23 -8.71
CA MET A 183 2.55 20.61 -7.89
C MET A 183 3.35 19.56 -8.68
N THR A 184 2.71 18.82 -9.60
CA THR A 184 3.40 17.89 -10.49
C THR A 184 4.13 18.56 -11.66
N LEU A 185 4.07 19.89 -11.74
CA LEU A 185 4.61 20.72 -12.83
C LEU A 185 4.00 20.43 -14.20
N GLU A 186 2.89 19.68 -14.25
CA GLU A 186 2.19 19.36 -15.49
C GLU A 186 1.46 20.61 -15.98
N SER A 187 1.87 21.13 -17.15
CA SER A 187 1.29 22.30 -17.81
C SER A 187 1.04 23.52 -16.89
N TRP A 188 1.78 23.65 -15.78
CA TRP A 188 1.45 24.62 -14.73
C TRP A 188 1.47 26.07 -15.25
N SER A 189 2.43 26.41 -16.12
CA SER A 189 2.55 27.77 -16.67
C SER A 189 1.58 28.01 -17.83
N MET A 190 1.68 27.23 -18.91
CA MET A 190 0.87 27.45 -20.12
C MET A 190 -0.60 27.07 -19.95
N GLY A 191 -0.89 26.05 -19.15
CA GLY A 191 -2.25 25.54 -18.95
C GLY A 191 -3.03 26.26 -17.85
N ILE A 192 -2.35 26.74 -16.80
CA ILE A 192 -3.03 27.32 -15.62
C ILE A 192 -2.60 28.77 -15.39
N VAL A 193 -1.32 29.03 -15.08
CA VAL A 193 -0.89 30.34 -14.56
C VAL A 193 -0.97 31.44 -15.61
N ARG A 194 -0.57 31.22 -16.85
CA ARG A 194 -0.63 32.25 -17.91
C ARG A 194 -2.08 32.66 -18.24
N PRO A 195 -3.02 31.73 -18.49
CA PRO A 195 -4.44 32.09 -18.61
C PRO A 195 -4.98 32.79 -17.36
N THR A 196 -4.56 32.36 -16.16
CA THR A 196 -4.94 33.04 -14.92
C THR A 196 -4.37 34.46 -14.86
N MET A 197 -3.15 34.70 -15.36
CA MET A 197 -2.52 36.03 -15.41
C MET A 197 -3.20 36.99 -16.39
N GLU A 198 -3.87 36.50 -17.42
CA GLU A 198 -4.67 37.34 -18.33
C GLU A 198 -5.83 38.02 -17.60
N LEU A 199 -6.36 37.38 -16.56
CA LEU A 199 -7.44 37.89 -15.71
C LEU A 199 -6.93 38.50 -14.39
N PHE A 200 -5.86 37.92 -13.84
CA PHE A 200 -5.24 38.27 -12.56
C PHE A 200 -3.72 38.41 -12.73
N PRO A 201 -3.23 39.59 -13.19
CA PRO A 201 -1.83 39.78 -13.57
C PRO A 201 -0.81 39.36 -12.51
N GLU A 202 -1.12 39.55 -11.23
CA GLU A 202 -0.24 39.22 -10.09
C GLU A 202 -0.40 37.79 -9.54
N SER A 203 -1.18 36.92 -10.21
CA SER A 203 -1.40 35.54 -9.76
C SER A 203 -0.11 34.72 -9.68
N TRP A 204 0.93 35.07 -10.43
CA TRP A 204 2.27 34.46 -10.34
C TRP A 204 2.86 34.56 -8.91
N LEU A 205 2.52 35.61 -8.15
CA LEU A 205 2.97 35.81 -6.78
C LEU A 205 2.43 34.75 -5.82
N PHE A 206 1.33 34.09 -6.18
CA PHE A 206 0.81 32.93 -5.45
C PHE A 206 1.42 31.63 -6.00
N PHE A 207 1.37 31.41 -7.32
CA PHE A 207 1.72 30.10 -7.88
C PHE A 207 3.21 29.79 -7.82
N VAL A 208 4.11 30.78 -8.02
CA VAL A 208 5.56 30.54 -7.98
C VAL A 208 6.02 30.14 -6.58
N PRO A 209 5.68 30.87 -5.49
CA PRO A 209 6.02 30.41 -4.15
C PRO A 209 5.38 29.08 -3.78
N PHE A 210 4.13 28.84 -4.19
CA PHE A 210 3.48 27.54 -4.00
C PHE A 210 4.32 26.42 -4.61
N ILE A 211 4.70 26.54 -5.89
CA ILE A 211 5.52 25.56 -6.60
C ILE A 211 6.86 25.34 -5.91
N ILE A 212 7.55 26.41 -5.50
CA ILE A 212 8.85 26.30 -4.81
C ILE A 212 8.69 25.51 -3.51
N ILE A 213 7.71 25.87 -2.68
CA ILE A 213 7.46 25.23 -1.39
C ILE A 213 7.08 23.76 -1.58
N THR A 214 6.13 23.45 -2.48
CA THR A 214 5.66 22.07 -2.67
C THR A 214 6.70 21.20 -3.35
N SER A 215 7.42 21.71 -4.35
CA SER A 215 8.46 20.94 -5.04
C SER A 215 9.62 20.63 -4.09
N PHE A 216 10.04 21.62 -3.29
CA PHE A 216 11.07 21.41 -2.27
C PHE A 216 10.60 20.41 -1.19
N ALA A 217 9.36 20.52 -0.72
CA ALA A 217 8.81 19.59 0.26
C ALA A 217 8.74 18.16 -0.28
N VAL A 218 8.31 17.96 -1.53
CA VAL A 218 8.27 16.63 -2.18
C VAL A 218 9.67 16.05 -2.38
N LEU A 219 10.65 16.86 -2.77
CA LEU A 219 12.05 16.42 -2.86
C LEU A 219 12.60 16.01 -1.49
N ASN A 220 12.37 16.81 -0.45
CA ASN A 220 12.79 16.48 0.91
C ASN A 220 12.08 15.24 1.46
N LEU A 221 10.83 15.01 1.09
CA LEU A 221 10.11 13.79 1.41
C LEU A 221 10.82 12.58 0.78
N PHE A 222 11.13 12.65 -0.51
CA PHE A 222 11.81 11.56 -1.23
C PHE A 222 13.20 11.26 -0.68
N ILE A 223 14.00 12.30 -0.43
CA ILE A 223 15.31 12.18 0.22
C ILE A 223 15.15 11.57 1.62
N GLY A 224 14.14 12.00 2.38
CA GLY A 224 13.81 11.45 3.69
C GLY A 224 13.54 9.95 3.65
N ILE A 225 12.72 9.46 2.71
CA ILE A 225 12.45 8.02 2.53
C ILE A 225 13.74 7.27 2.24
N ILE A 226 14.57 7.78 1.33
CA ILE A 226 15.81 7.10 0.92
C ILE A 226 16.80 7.05 2.08
N VAL A 227 16.97 8.16 2.80
CA VAL A 227 17.88 8.24 3.95
C VAL A 227 17.42 7.28 5.05
N ASP A 228 16.13 7.25 5.37
CA ASP A 228 15.55 6.33 6.36
C ASP A 228 15.77 4.86 5.94
N ALA A 229 15.49 4.52 4.67
CA ALA A 229 15.72 3.19 4.15
C ALA A 229 17.21 2.78 4.19
N MET A 230 18.12 3.68 3.82
CA MET A 230 19.57 3.44 3.86
C MET A 230 20.08 3.29 5.30
N GLN A 231 19.53 4.06 6.26
CA GLN A 231 19.86 3.91 7.67
C GLN A 231 19.41 2.56 8.23
N VAL A 232 18.19 2.12 7.92
CA VAL A 232 17.70 0.79 8.32
C VAL A 232 18.59 -0.31 7.76
N MET A 233 18.96 -0.24 6.47
CA MET A 233 19.87 -1.22 5.85
C MET A 233 21.25 -1.22 6.52
N HIS A 234 21.81 -0.04 6.79
CA HIS A 234 23.11 0.08 7.45
C HIS A 234 23.07 -0.46 8.89
N GLU A 235 21.99 -0.22 9.64
CA GLU A 235 21.82 -0.79 10.98
C GLU A 235 21.70 -2.31 10.97
N GLU A 236 21.03 -2.91 9.98
CA GLU A 236 20.95 -4.36 9.80
C GLU A 236 22.31 -4.98 9.46
N GLU A 237 23.10 -4.34 8.61
CA GLU A 237 24.48 -4.76 8.31
C GLU A 237 25.38 -4.71 9.55
N VAL A 238 25.41 -3.58 10.27
CA VAL A 238 26.22 -3.42 11.49
C VAL A 238 25.80 -4.42 12.59
N LYS A 239 24.50 -4.70 12.73
CA LYS A 239 24.02 -5.73 13.66
C LYS A 239 24.50 -7.12 13.24
N THR A 240 24.50 -7.42 11.95
CA THR A 240 24.96 -8.69 11.40
C THR A 240 26.46 -8.89 11.63
N GLU A 241 27.28 -7.86 11.40
CA GLU A 241 28.72 -7.86 11.66
C GLU A 241 29.05 -8.02 13.14
N LYS A 242 28.35 -7.30 14.04
CA LYS A 242 28.55 -7.47 15.49
C LYS A 242 28.16 -8.87 15.94
N LEU A 243 27.11 -9.45 15.36
CA LEU A 243 26.66 -10.80 15.68
C LEU A 243 27.67 -11.85 15.19
N SER A 244 28.28 -11.67 14.02
CA SER A 244 29.35 -12.57 13.54
C SER A 244 30.60 -12.46 14.41
N ALA A 245 31.06 -11.25 14.74
CA ALA A 245 32.21 -11.05 15.62
C ALA A 245 32.00 -11.67 17.01
N THR A 246 30.81 -11.47 17.60
CA THR A 246 30.46 -12.08 18.90
C THR A 246 30.46 -13.60 18.83
N LYS A 247 29.97 -14.19 17.74
CA LYS A 247 30.00 -15.65 17.54
C LYS A 247 31.43 -16.17 17.43
N GLU A 248 32.31 -15.48 16.72
CA GLU A 248 33.72 -15.84 16.59
C GLU A 248 34.45 -15.79 17.95
N ASP A 249 34.20 -14.74 18.75
CA ASP A 249 34.78 -14.62 20.10
C ASP A 249 34.31 -15.73 21.05
N ILE A 250 33.02 -16.10 20.99
CA ILE A 250 32.48 -17.22 21.78
C ILE A 250 33.16 -18.53 21.41
N VAL A 251 33.28 -18.84 20.12
CA VAL A 251 33.96 -20.05 19.64
C VAL A 251 35.41 -20.09 20.11
N ARG A 252 36.10 -18.93 20.12
CA ARG A 252 37.48 -18.82 20.60
C ARG A 252 37.60 -19.04 22.11
N LEU A 253 36.63 -18.58 22.89
CA LEU A 253 36.57 -18.79 24.34
C LEU A 253 36.29 -20.26 24.68
N GLU A 254 35.36 -20.91 23.98
CA GLU A 254 35.07 -22.34 24.15
C GLU A 254 36.32 -23.20 23.88
N ALA A 255 37.04 -22.91 22.79
CA ALA A 255 38.29 -23.62 22.46
C ALA A 255 39.36 -23.48 23.55
N LYS A 256 39.53 -22.28 24.13
CA LYS A 256 40.46 -22.05 25.24
C LYS A 256 40.02 -22.76 26.52
N LEU A 257 38.72 -22.77 26.81
CA LEU A 257 38.19 -23.44 28.00
C LEU A 257 38.42 -24.96 27.91
N ASP A 258 38.19 -25.57 26.74
CA ASP A 258 38.46 -26.98 26.50
C ASP A 258 39.95 -27.32 26.67
N GLU A 259 40.84 -26.43 26.25
CA GLU A 259 42.28 -26.59 26.43
C GLU A 259 42.68 -26.54 27.92
N LEU A 260 42.16 -25.57 28.68
CA LEU A 260 42.38 -25.46 30.13
C LEU A 260 41.82 -26.64 30.91
N LEU A 261 40.63 -27.14 30.54
CA LEU A 261 40.02 -28.32 31.17
C LEU A 261 40.84 -29.59 30.91
N LYS A 262 41.49 -29.71 29.74
CA LYS A 262 42.42 -30.81 29.45
C LYS A 262 43.70 -30.71 30.27
N GLN A 263 44.26 -29.51 30.44
CA GLN A 263 45.44 -29.29 31.28
C GLN A 263 45.14 -29.63 32.75
N SER A 264 44.01 -29.16 33.29
CA SER A 264 43.58 -29.44 34.66
C SER A 264 43.27 -30.92 34.96
N LYS A 265 43.05 -31.76 33.93
CA LYS A 265 42.82 -33.21 34.11
C LYS A 265 44.12 -34.04 34.12
N ASN A 266 45.23 -33.44 33.69
CA ASN A 266 46.53 -34.09 33.60
C ASN A 266 47.47 -33.76 34.78
N ASP A 267 47.07 -32.82 35.64
CA ASP A 267 47.68 -32.50 36.94
C ASP A 267 46.88 -33.18 38.07
#